data_AF-A0A919Q8W7-F1
#
_entry.id   AF-A0A919Q8W7-F1
#
_cell.length_a   1.000
_cell.length_b   1.000
_cell.length_c   1.000
_cell.angle_alpha   90.00
_cell.angle_beta   90.00
_cell.angle_gamma   90.00
#
_symmetry.space_group_name_H-M   'P 1'
#
loop_
_entity.id
_entity.type
_entity.pdbx_description
1 polymer ?
#
loop_
_entity_poly.entity_id
_entity_poly.type
_entity_poly.pdbx_seq_one_letter_code
_entity_poly.pdbx_strand_id
1 'polypeptide(L)'
;MKTSKAQAAVQPPAGTRAARPADDKLLLLPEIAKYIRREEETIRWWRKTRRKDAPPVWKQAGRLVAWRSEIDLWLDAQRDADMQDAGTAA
;
A
#
# COMPACT_ATOMS: atom_id res chain seq x y z
N MET A 1 24.21 -8.86 21.23
CA MET A 1 24.71 -7.88 20.24
C MET A 1 23.57 -7.54 19.30
N LYS A 2 23.32 -6.25 19.08
CA LYS A 2 22.11 -5.72 18.44
C LYS A 2 22.41 -5.33 16.99
N THR A 3 21.69 -5.87 16.00
CA THR A 3 21.68 -5.34 14.63
C THR A 3 20.26 -5.41 14.08
N SER A 4 19.43 -4.46 14.51
CA SER A 4 18.13 -4.19 13.91
C SER A 4 18.33 -3.52 12.54
N LYS A 5 18.26 -4.29 11.45
CA LYS A 5 18.06 -3.73 10.11
C LYS A 5 16.60 -3.27 10.00
N ALA A 6 16.32 -2.10 10.57
CA ALA A 6 15.05 -1.42 10.36
C ALA A 6 15.03 -0.87 8.94
N GLN A 7 14.70 -1.73 7.96
CA GLN A 7 14.27 -1.28 6.64
C GLN A 7 13.08 -0.34 6.85
N ALA A 8 13.34 0.93 6.57
CA ALA A 8 12.38 2.01 6.58
C ALA A 8 11.25 1.60 5.64
N ALA A 9 10.10 1.28 6.23
CA ALA A 9 8.88 1.15 5.48
C ALA A 9 8.65 2.50 4.81
N VAL A 10 8.76 2.55 3.48
CA VAL A 10 8.20 3.63 2.68
C VAL A 10 6.69 3.45 2.75
N GLN A 11 6.14 3.67 3.93
CA GLN A 11 4.74 3.95 4.10
C GLN A 11 4.64 5.42 3.70
N PRO A 12 4.08 5.76 2.51
CA PRO A 12 3.84 7.15 2.19
C PRO A 12 3.06 7.75 3.36
N PRO A 13 3.48 8.90 3.88
CA PRO A 13 2.87 9.49 5.06
C PRO A 13 1.36 9.57 4.85
N ALA A 14 0.62 8.87 5.71
CA ALA A 14 -0.83 8.93 5.76
C ALA A 14 -1.24 10.40 5.93
N GLY A 15 -1.60 11.05 4.82
CA GLY A 15 -1.94 12.48 4.81
C GLY A 15 -1.17 13.36 3.81
N THR A 16 -0.15 12.87 3.10
CA THR A 16 0.38 13.66 1.97
C THR A 16 -0.62 13.57 0.83
N ARG A 17 -1.48 14.58 0.77
CA ARG A 17 -2.30 14.98 -0.38
C ARG A 17 -1.37 15.36 -1.53
N ALA A 18 -0.54 14.42 -2.00
CA ALA A 18 0.13 14.52 -3.28
C ALA A 18 -0.95 14.85 -4.31
N ALA A 19 -0.64 15.71 -5.28
CA ALA A 19 -1.59 16.27 -6.23
C ALA A 19 -2.46 15.16 -6.82
N ARG A 20 -3.66 14.98 -6.24
CA ARG A 20 -4.59 13.95 -6.69
C ARG A 20 -5.07 14.38 -8.07
N PRO A 21 -5.04 13.50 -9.07
CA PRO A 21 -5.65 13.81 -10.36
C PRO A 21 -7.10 14.24 -10.15
N ALA A 22 -7.61 15.15 -10.98
CA ALA A 22 -8.98 15.65 -10.86
C ALA A 22 -10.03 14.52 -10.97
N ASP A 23 -9.69 13.43 -11.68
CA ASP A 23 -10.52 12.24 -11.89
C ASP A 23 -10.17 11.07 -10.96
N ASP A 24 -9.60 11.34 -9.78
CA ASP A 24 -9.19 10.28 -8.87
C ASP A 24 -10.41 9.56 -8.27
N LYS A 25 -10.49 8.25 -8.52
CA LYS A 25 -11.63 7.42 -8.10
C LYS A 25 -11.37 6.87 -6.70
N LEU A 26 -12.32 7.08 -5.79
CA LEU A 26 -12.34 6.39 -4.51
C LEU A 26 -12.76 4.92 -4.72
N LEU A 27 -11.88 3.99 -4.36
CA LEU A 27 -12.10 2.57 -4.47
C LEU A 27 -12.57 2.00 -3.13
N LEU A 28 -13.57 1.13 -3.19
CA LEU A 28 -14.03 0.32 -2.05
C LEU A 28 -13.18 -0.95 -1.91
N LEU A 29 -13.16 -1.56 -0.72
CA LEU A 29 -12.46 -2.82 -0.48
C LEU A 29 -12.58 -3.90 -1.58
N PRO A 30 -13.78 -4.26 -2.10
CA PRO A 30 -13.89 -5.22 -3.21
C PRO A 30 -13.22 -4.74 -4.50
N GLU A 31 -13.23 -3.44 -4.79
CA GLU A 31 -12.55 -2.87 -5.95
C GLU A 31 -11.03 -2.88 -5.75
N ILE A 32 -10.56 -2.52 -4.55
CA ILE A 32 -9.13 -2.58 -4.18
C ILE A 32 -8.60 -4.01 -4.30
N ALA A 33 -9.35 -4.98 -3.79
CA ALA A 33 -9.03 -6.41 -3.87
C ALA A 33 -8.85 -6.87 -5.33
N LYS A 34 -9.81 -6.52 -6.19
CA LYS A 34 -9.72 -6.81 -7.63
C LYS A 34 -8.54 -6.09 -8.28
N TYR A 35 -8.29 -4.84 -7.89
CA TYR A 35 -7.23 -4.01 -8.47
C TYR A 35 -5.84 -4.56 -8.17
N ILE A 36 -5.58 -4.94 -6.92
CA ILE A 36 -4.30 -5.51 -6.47
C ILE A 36 -4.21 -7.01 -6.81
N ARG A 37 -5.29 -7.62 -7.33
CA ARG A 37 -5.41 -9.06 -7.58
C ARG A 37 -5.13 -9.89 -6.32
N ARG A 38 -5.79 -9.52 -5.22
CA ARG A 38 -5.70 -10.17 -3.90
C ARG A 38 -7.10 -10.33 -3.30
N GLU A 39 -7.22 -11.24 -2.35
CA GLU A 39 -8.48 -11.44 -1.63
C GLU A 39 -8.74 -10.34 -0.61
N GLU A 40 -10.02 -9.99 -0.39
CA GLU A 40 -10.41 -9.01 0.62
C GLU A 40 -9.92 -9.38 2.02
N GLU A 41 -9.94 -10.68 2.34
CA GLU A 41 -9.49 -11.20 3.63
C GLU A 41 -8.00 -10.93 3.84
N THR A 42 -7.19 -11.06 2.79
CA THR A 42 -5.76 -10.73 2.83
C THR A 42 -5.55 -9.26 3.16
N ILE A 43 -6.32 -8.35 2.56
CA ILE A 43 -6.24 -6.91 2.84
C ILE A 43 -6.67 -6.60 4.28
N ARG A 44 -7.76 -7.22 4.76
CA ARG A 44 -8.19 -7.10 6.17
C ARG A 44 -7.13 -7.62 7.12
N TRP A 45 -6.51 -8.75 6.79
CA TRP A 45 -5.45 -9.36 7.58
C TRP A 45 -4.20 -8.48 7.63
N TRP A 46 -3.71 -7.98 6.48
CA TRP A 46 -2.57 -7.04 6.41
C TRP A 46 -2.77 -5.79 7.26
N ARG A 47 -3.98 -5.23 7.24
CA ARG A 47 -4.31 -4.10 8.10
C ARG A 47 -4.31 -4.47 9.58
N LYS A 48 -4.86 -5.64 9.93
CA LYS A 48 -4.90 -6.13 11.32
C LYS A 48 -3.49 -6.38 11.86
N THR A 49 -2.61 -6.96 11.04
CA THR A 49 -1.22 -7.27 11.42
C THR A 49 -0.27 -6.09 11.27
N ARG A 50 -0.77 -4.93 10.79
CA ARG A 50 0.03 -3.72 10.50
C ARG A 50 1.28 -4.04 9.68
N ARG A 51 1.12 -4.90 8.68
CA ARG A 51 2.23 -5.27 7.79
C ARG A 51 2.74 -4.02 7.08
N LYS A 52 4.07 -3.91 6.93
CA LYS A 52 4.70 -2.80 6.20
C LYS A 52 4.25 -2.76 4.74
N ASP A 53 3.98 -3.94 4.18
CA ASP A 53 3.54 -4.15 2.80
C ASP A 53 2.00 -4.10 2.68
N ALA A 54 1.31 -3.42 3.59
CA ALA A 54 -0.14 -3.24 3.48
C ALA A 54 -0.45 -2.05 2.54
N PRO A 55 -1.48 -2.17 1.68
CA PRO A 55 -1.91 -1.05 0.85
C PRO A 55 -2.44 0.10 1.72
N PRO A 56 -2.32 1.36 1.25
CA PRO A 56 -2.82 2.53 1.95
C PRO A 56 -4.35 2.55 1.96
N VAL A 57 -4.95 1.88 2.94
CA VAL A 57 -6.40 1.79 3.13
C VAL A 57 -6.81 2.43 4.46
N TRP A 58 -7.85 3.26 4.44
CA TRP A 58 -8.42 3.85 5.65
C TRP A 58 -9.91 3.49 5.84
N LYS A 59 -10.44 3.77 7.04
CA LYS A 59 -11.87 3.59 7.32
C LYS A 59 -12.61 4.87 7.01
N GLN A 60 -13.65 4.79 6.19
CA GLN A 60 -14.60 5.87 5.95
C GLN A 60 -16.02 5.31 6.11
N ALA A 61 -16.80 5.89 7.03
CA ALA A 61 -18.17 5.44 7.33
C ALA A 61 -18.30 3.91 7.55
N GLY A 62 -17.36 3.32 8.29
CA GLY A 62 -17.33 1.87 8.57
C GLY A 62 -16.81 0.99 7.42
N ARG A 63 -16.56 1.56 6.24
CA ARG A 63 -16.03 0.84 5.06
C ARG A 63 -14.54 1.07 4.91
N LEU A 64 -13.85 0.08 4.35
CA LEU A 64 -12.46 0.22 3.93
C LEU A 64 -12.41 0.81 2.53
N VAL A 65 -11.68 1.90 2.39
CA VAL A 65 -11.54 2.67 1.16
C VAL A 65 -10.09 3.08 0.92
N ALA A 66 -9.76 3.32 -0.35
CA ALA A 66 -8.49 3.87 -0.79
C ALA A 66 -8.69 4.72 -2.05
N TRP A 67 -7.84 5.72 -2.27
CA TRP A 67 -7.78 6.38 -3.56
C TRP A 67 -7.08 5.48 -4.57
N ARG A 68 -7.55 5.47 -5.82
CA ARG A 68 -6.88 4.70 -6.87
C ARG A 68 -5.43 5.15 -7.05
N SER A 69 -5.19 6.46 -7.10
CA SER A 69 -3.84 7.02 -7.24
C SER A 69 -2.88 6.58 -6.13
N GLU A 70 -3.36 6.45 -4.89
CA GLU A 70 -2.54 5.98 -3.76
C GLU A 70 -2.19 4.50 -3.87
N ILE A 71 -3.12 3.68 -4.38
CA ILE A 71 -2.85 2.26 -4.64
C ILE A 71 -1.85 2.11 -5.79
N ASP A 72 -1.94 2.94 -6.83
CA ASP A 72 -0.97 2.95 -7.93
C ASP A 72 0.43 3.30 -7.44
N LEU A 73 0.58 4.39 -6.69
CA LEU A 73 1.86 4.78 -6.08
C LEU A 73 2.44 3.70 -5.17
N TRP A 74 1.58 3.01 -4.43
CA TRP A 74 1.99 1.90 -3.58
C TRP A 74 2.46 0.69 -4.40
N LEU A 75 1.78 0.34 -5.50
CA LEU A 75 2.20 -0.73 -6.41
C LEU A 75 3.55 -0.41 -7.06
N ASP A 76 3.75 0.84 -7.48
CA ASP A 76 5.02 1.28 -8.07
C ASP A 76 6.15 1.25 -7.04
N ALA A 77 5.91 1.69 -5.80
CA ALA A 77 6.87 1.55 -4.70
C ALA A 77 7.24 0.08 -4.40
N GLN A 78 6.29 -0.86 -4.52
CA GLN A 78 6.59 -2.28 -4.38
C GLN A 78 7.46 -2.81 -5.52
N ARG A 79 7.20 -2.39 -6.76
CA ARG A 79 8.02 -2.76 -7.91
C ARG A 79 9.44 -2.21 -7.79
N ASP A 80 9.59 -0.97 -7.35
CA ASP A 80 10.90 -0.35 -7.13
C ASP A 80 11.67 -1.06 -6.01
N ALA A 81 10.99 -1.46 -4.94
CA ALA A 81 11.59 -2.26 -3.87
C ALA A 81 12.06 -3.63 -4.37
N ASP A 82 11.22 -4.34 -5.14
CA ASP A 82 11.58 -5.64 -5.75
C ASP A 82 12.78 -5.49 -6.71
N MET A 83 12.86 -4.42 -7.49
CA MET A 83 14.00 -4.15 -8.38
C MET A 83 15.30 -3.84 -7.62
N GLN A 84 15.22 -3.12 -6.50
CA GLN A 84 16.39 -2.80 -5.67
C GLN A 84 16.95 -4.04 -4.95
N ASP A 85 16.07 -4.94 -4.48
CA ASP A 85 16.51 -6.19 -3.88
C ASP A 85 17.14 -7.14 -4.92
N ALA A 86 16.65 -7.15 -6.17
CA ALA A 86 17.24 -7.94 -7.25
C ALA A 86 18.63 -7.46 -7.70
N GLY A 87 18.91 -6.15 -7.61
CA GLY A 87 20.20 -5.55 -7.99
C GLY A 87 21.34 -5.75 -6.98
N THR A 88 21.04 -6.23 -5.76
CA THR A 88 22.03 -6.39 -4.68
C THR A 88 22.66 -7.79 -4.64
N ALA A 89 22.30 -8.68 -5.59
CA ALA A 89 22.75 -10.07 -5.66
C ALA A 89 23.73 -10.36 -6.82
N ALA A 90 24.48 -9.35 -7.30
CA ALA A 90 25.51 -9.50 -8.33
C ALA A 90 26.92 -9.26 -7.76
#